data_AF-A0A2K9AKB8-F1
#
_entry.id   AF-A0A2K9AKB8-F1
#
_cell.length_a   1.000
_cell.length_b   1.000
_cell.length_c   1.000
_cell.angle_alpha   90.00
_cell.angle_beta   90.00
_cell.angle_gamma   90.00
#
_symmetry.space_group_name_H-M   'P 1'
#
loop_
_entity.id
_entity.type
_entity.pdbx_description
1 polymer ?
#
loop_
_entity_poly.entity_id
_entity_poly.type
_entity_poly.pdbx_seq_one_letter_code
_entity_poly.pdbx_strand_id
1 'polypeptide(L)'
;MDNYEVAINGTTLAARILGIETPNVQFFYNQDLTKKGINSIFLKEKYIIAFNEEWIEQANPMEIQVTCFHESRHAFQWKVINGDYSGTEVEDSITIQKWKDEMSNYNSPTKKDIPEEEYLKQEIEIDAIAFAHKMMLEHFGIKTVIPDCIKGFI
;
A
#
# COMPACT_ATOMS: atom_id res chain seq x y z
N MET A 1 11.49 13.73 14.03
CA MET A 1 11.75 12.51 13.24
C MET A 1 11.64 12.94 11.80
N ASP A 2 12.63 12.65 10.98
CA ASP A 2 12.62 13.04 9.58
C ASP A 2 11.61 12.17 8.81
N ASN A 3 10.67 12.79 8.10
CA ASN A 3 9.59 12.09 7.39
C ASN A 3 10.13 11.17 6.27
N TYR A 4 11.26 11.53 5.66
CA TYR A 4 11.94 10.68 4.68
C TYR A 4 12.53 9.43 5.33
N GLU A 5 13.15 9.57 6.51
CA GLU A 5 13.61 8.43 7.30
C GLU A 5 12.44 7.53 7.73
N VAL A 6 11.28 8.10 8.05
CA VAL A 6 10.06 7.32 8.35
C VAL A 6 9.62 6.50 7.15
N ALA A 7 9.59 7.10 5.95
CA ALA A 7 9.22 6.38 4.74
C ALA A 7 10.16 5.19 4.45
N ILE A 8 11.48 5.39 4.61
CA ILE A 8 12.49 4.37 4.35
C ILE A 8 12.46 3.26 5.42
N ASN A 9 12.49 3.65 6.69
CA ASN A 9 12.53 2.70 7.81
C ASN A 9 11.19 1.98 7.98
N GLY A 10 10.08 2.68 7.77
CA GLY A 10 8.73 2.12 7.81
C GLY A 10 8.52 1.07 6.72
N THR A 11 9.00 1.33 5.49
CA THR A 11 8.98 0.34 4.39
C THR A 11 9.86 -0.86 4.72
N THR A 12 11.05 -0.64 5.28
CA THR A 12 11.95 -1.71 5.71
C THR A 12 11.32 -2.58 6.82
N LEU A 13 10.62 -1.97 7.77
CA LEU A 13 9.89 -2.67 8.82
C LEU A 13 8.76 -3.52 8.23
N ALA A 14 7.93 -2.94 7.37
CA ALA A 14 6.82 -3.63 6.74
C ALA A 14 7.30 -4.84 5.91
N ALA A 15 8.34 -4.66 5.10
CA ALA A 15 8.93 -5.74 4.30
C ALA A 15 9.45 -6.89 5.18
N ARG A 16 10.10 -6.56 6.30
CA ARG A 16 10.55 -7.57 7.27
C ARG A 16 9.39 -8.36 7.87
N ILE A 17 8.30 -7.68 8.23
CA ILE A 17 7.11 -8.34 8.78
C ILE A 17 6.48 -9.29 7.74
N LEU A 18 6.38 -8.84 6.50
CA LEU A 18 5.81 -9.61 5.39
C LEU A 18 6.72 -10.74 4.89
N GLY A 19 8.00 -10.72 5.27
CA GLY A 19 8.99 -11.68 4.78
C GLY A 19 9.31 -11.51 3.29
N ILE A 20 9.28 -10.27 2.79
CA ILE A 20 9.62 -9.92 1.41
C ILE A 20 10.91 -9.11 1.34
N GLU A 21 11.53 -9.06 0.15
CA GLU A 21 12.56 -8.07 -0.14
C GLU A 21 11.97 -6.67 0.00
N THR A 22 12.72 -5.77 0.65
CA THR A 22 12.32 -4.36 0.82
C THR A 22 12.21 -3.67 -0.54
N PRO A 23 11.01 -3.16 -0.92
CA PRO A 23 10.88 -2.33 -2.11
C PRO A 23 11.77 -1.09 -2.02
N ASN A 24 12.33 -0.66 -3.14
CA ASN A 24 13.10 0.58 -3.17
C ASN A 24 12.18 1.77 -2.87
N VAL A 25 12.63 2.70 -2.04
CA VAL A 25 11.88 3.92 -1.73
C VAL A 25 12.38 5.07 -2.60
N GLN A 26 11.45 5.76 -3.27
CA GLN A 26 11.73 6.95 -4.07
C GLN A 26 10.75 8.07 -3.75
N PHE A 27 11.13 9.30 -4.08
CA PHE A 27 10.33 10.50 -3.87
C PHE A 27 10.08 11.19 -5.22
N PHE A 28 8.87 11.69 -5.44
CA PHE A 28 8.44 12.33 -6.69
C PHE A 28 7.57 13.57 -6.39
N TYR A 29 7.43 14.49 -7.36
CA TYR A 29 6.49 15.61 -7.25
C TYR A 29 5.19 15.32 -8.01
N ASN A 30 4.05 15.84 -7.55
CA ASN A 30 2.74 15.62 -8.19
C ASN A 30 2.72 15.85 -9.71
N GLN A 31 3.53 16.80 -10.19
CA GLN A 31 3.68 17.11 -11.62
C GLN A 31 4.16 15.91 -12.45
N ASP A 32 4.82 14.95 -11.81
CA ASP A 32 5.46 13.80 -12.44
C ASP A 32 4.51 12.62 -12.68
N LEU A 33 3.39 12.52 -11.94
CA LEU A 33 2.54 11.33 -11.99
C LEU A 33 1.08 11.62 -12.33
N THR A 34 0.35 12.53 -11.64
CA THR A 34 -1.08 12.72 -11.93
C THR A 34 -1.68 14.05 -11.43
N LYS A 35 -2.83 14.48 -11.99
CA LYS A 35 -3.57 15.68 -11.54
C LYS A 35 -4.42 15.47 -10.27
N LYS A 36 -4.63 14.23 -9.82
CA LYS A 36 -5.32 13.92 -8.56
C LYS A 36 -4.22 13.58 -7.56
N GLY A 37 -3.95 14.45 -6.58
CA GLY A 37 -2.81 14.28 -5.67
C GLY A 37 -2.75 12.88 -5.08
N ILE A 38 -1.71 12.12 -5.42
CA ILE A 38 -1.44 10.79 -4.87
C ILE A 38 -0.39 10.99 -3.78
N ASN A 39 -0.60 10.41 -2.60
CA ASN A 39 0.36 10.46 -1.49
C ASN A 39 1.52 9.49 -1.71
N SER A 40 1.21 8.29 -2.19
CA SER A 40 2.18 7.24 -2.52
C SER A 40 1.64 6.26 -3.56
N ILE A 41 2.52 5.48 -4.16
CA ILE A 41 2.14 4.38 -5.04
C ILE A 41 3.23 3.30 -5.08
N PHE A 42 2.82 2.04 -5.04
CA PHE A 42 3.65 0.90 -5.39
C PHE A 42 3.74 0.72 -6.92
N LEU A 43 4.93 0.94 -7.48
CA LEU A 43 5.28 0.75 -8.88
C LEU A 43 5.80 -0.67 -9.12
N LYS A 44 4.88 -1.61 -9.32
CA LYS A 44 5.15 -3.06 -9.43
C LYS A 44 6.22 -3.45 -10.44
N GLU A 45 6.29 -2.80 -11.61
CA GLU A 45 7.26 -3.14 -12.67
C GLU A 45 8.71 -2.83 -12.27
N LYS A 46 8.89 -1.90 -11.33
CA LYS A 46 10.21 -1.49 -10.81
C LYS A 46 10.44 -1.93 -9.38
N TYR A 47 9.41 -2.49 -8.73
CA TYR A 47 9.40 -2.86 -7.32
C TYR A 47 9.83 -1.67 -6.41
N ILE A 48 9.21 -0.52 -6.66
CA ILE A 48 9.45 0.75 -5.97
C ILE A 48 8.19 1.17 -5.22
N ILE A 49 8.32 1.68 -4.00
CA ILE A 49 7.29 2.49 -3.35
C ILE A 49 7.70 3.94 -3.51
N ALA A 50 6.92 4.68 -4.28
CA ALA A 50 7.16 6.08 -4.57
C ALA A 50 6.27 6.93 -3.67
N PHE A 51 6.85 7.92 -2.98
CA PHE A 51 6.14 8.86 -2.11
C PHE A 51 6.13 10.26 -2.74
N ASN A 52 5.03 10.96 -2.60
CA ASN A 52 4.92 12.34 -3.04
C ASN A 52 5.66 13.25 -2.07
N GLU A 53 6.66 13.96 -2.57
CA GLU A 53 7.54 14.82 -1.80
C GLU A 53 6.77 15.98 -1.14
N GLU A 54 5.83 16.60 -1.87
CA GLU A 54 4.97 17.67 -1.32
C GLU A 54 4.10 17.17 -0.16
N TRP A 55 3.73 15.89 -0.16
CA TRP A 55 2.98 15.28 0.94
C TRP A 55 3.89 14.89 2.09
N ILE A 56 5.03 14.25 1.80
CA ILE A 56 6.02 13.81 2.79
C ILE A 56 6.51 14.96 3.66
N GLU A 57 6.72 16.16 3.10
CA GLU A 57 7.21 17.31 3.87
C GLU A 57 6.23 17.80 4.97
N GLN A 58 4.93 17.53 4.81
CA GLN A 58 3.87 18.05 5.70
C GLN A 58 3.09 16.98 6.45
N ALA A 59 3.17 15.71 6.02
CA ALA A 59 2.40 14.61 6.59
C ALA A 59 2.80 14.31 8.03
N ASN A 60 1.85 13.79 8.81
CA ASN A 60 2.16 13.25 10.12
C ASN A 60 3.03 11.98 9.95
N PRO A 61 4.13 11.81 10.72
CA PRO A 61 4.94 10.59 10.69
C PRO A 61 4.12 9.28 10.79
N MET A 62 3.03 9.28 11.56
CA MET A 62 2.17 8.12 11.70
C MET A 62 1.36 7.84 10.42
N GLU A 63 0.94 8.87 9.68
CA GLU A 63 0.29 8.69 8.37
C GLU A 63 1.27 8.08 7.36
N ILE A 64 2.53 8.56 7.35
CA ILE A 64 3.59 7.97 6.53
C ILE A 64 3.79 6.49 6.89
N GLN A 65 3.78 6.15 8.18
CA GLN A 65 3.92 4.77 8.63
C GLN A 65 2.73 3.89 8.20
N VAL A 66 1.50 4.40 8.23
CA VAL A 66 0.31 3.70 7.68
C VAL A 66 0.54 3.42 6.20
N THR A 67 0.97 4.43 5.46
CA THR A 67 1.24 4.32 4.02
C THR A 67 2.33 3.29 3.73
N CYS A 68 3.41 3.26 4.51
CA CYS A 68 4.45 2.23 4.37
C CYS A 68 3.89 0.81 4.49
N PHE A 69 3.00 0.55 5.46
CA PHE A 69 2.38 -0.77 5.60
C PHE A 69 1.46 -1.09 4.42
N HIS A 70 0.63 -0.13 4.00
CA HIS A 70 -0.30 -0.29 2.89
C HIS A 70 0.43 -0.62 1.58
N GLU A 71 1.39 0.22 1.17
CA GLU A 71 2.12 0.04 -0.09
C GLU A 71 3.02 -1.21 -0.07
N SER A 72 3.58 -1.55 1.10
CA SER A 72 4.34 -2.80 1.24
C SER A 72 3.45 -4.04 1.15
N ARG A 73 2.17 -3.94 1.56
CA ARG A 73 1.21 -5.02 1.35
C ARG A 73 0.95 -5.25 -0.13
N HIS A 74 0.88 -4.19 -0.94
CA HIS A 74 0.84 -4.33 -2.39
C HIS A 74 2.09 -5.01 -2.97
N ALA A 75 3.28 -4.70 -2.44
CA ALA A 75 4.50 -5.41 -2.84
C ALA A 75 4.46 -6.91 -2.50
N PHE A 76 3.91 -7.27 -1.33
CA PHE A 76 3.68 -8.66 -0.94
C PHE A 76 2.68 -9.35 -1.88
N GLN A 77 1.51 -8.75 -2.10
CA GLN A 77 0.48 -9.29 -2.98
C GLN A 77 1.05 -9.53 -4.38
N TRP A 78 1.88 -8.61 -4.90
CA TRP A 78 2.56 -8.77 -6.18
C TRP A 78 3.50 -9.99 -6.22
N LYS A 79 4.29 -10.21 -5.16
CA LYS A 79 5.15 -11.41 -5.06
C LYS A 79 4.32 -12.69 -5.01
N VAL A 80 3.20 -12.70 -4.26
CA VAL A 80 2.29 -13.84 -4.18
C VAL A 80 1.65 -14.15 -5.54
N ILE A 81 1.12 -13.14 -6.23
CA ILE A 81 0.48 -13.28 -7.56
C ILE A 81 1.45 -13.90 -8.58
N ASN A 82 2.73 -13.53 -8.53
CA ASN A 82 3.74 -14.01 -9.47
C ASN A 82 4.37 -15.34 -9.07
N GLY A 83 4.06 -15.88 -7.88
CA GLY A 83 4.68 -17.09 -7.36
C GLY A 83 6.13 -16.89 -6.88
N ASP A 84 6.53 -15.63 -6.65
CA ASP A 84 7.87 -15.25 -6.18
C ASP A 84 7.96 -15.17 -4.64
N TYR A 85 6.83 -15.34 -3.94
CA TYR A 85 6.80 -15.34 -2.49
C TYR A 85 7.22 -16.69 -1.91
N SER A 86 8.19 -16.69 -1.00
CA SER A 86 8.75 -17.89 -0.36
C SER A 86 8.58 -17.90 1.17
N GLY A 87 7.80 -16.97 1.72
CA GLY A 87 7.53 -16.89 3.16
C GLY A 87 6.42 -17.84 3.62
N THR A 88 5.88 -17.60 4.82
CA THR A 88 4.95 -18.53 5.50
C THR A 88 3.48 -18.17 5.36
N GLU A 89 3.17 -16.96 4.90
CA GLU A 89 1.80 -16.53 4.68
C GLU A 89 1.21 -17.25 3.47
N VAL A 90 -0.01 -17.79 3.62
CA VAL A 90 -0.68 -18.57 2.59
C VAL A 90 -2.04 -17.95 2.32
N GLU A 91 -2.24 -17.58 1.06
CA GLU A 91 -3.50 -17.03 0.55
C GLU A 91 -4.17 -18.07 -0.33
N ASP A 92 -5.50 -18.11 -0.30
CA ASP A 92 -6.25 -19.05 -1.11
C ASP A 92 -6.23 -18.64 -2.59
N SER A 93 -6.39 -19.63 -3.48
CA SER A 93 -6.31 -19.40 -4.93
C SER A 93 -7.38 -18.44 -5.46
N ILE A 94 -8.53 -18.32 -4.81
CA ILE A 94 -9.61 -17.41 -5.23
C ILE A 94 -9.19 -15.98 -4.93
N THR A 95 -8.66 -15.72 -3.73
CA THR A 95 -8.12 -14.41 -3.33
C THR A 95 -6.96 -13.99 -4.24
N ILE A 96 -6.00 -14.88 -4.49
CA ILE A 96 -4.88 -14.60 -5.40
C ILE A 96 -5.38 -14.26 -6.81
N GLN A 97 -6.39 -14.97 -7.31
CA GLN A 97 -6.96 -14.70 -8.62
C GLN A 97 -7.64 -13.31 -8.67
N LYS A 98 -8.41 -12.93 -7.64
CA LYS A 98 -8.99 -11.58 -7.54
C LYS A 98 -7.91 -10.50 -7.56
N TRP A 99 -6.87 -10.63 -6.72
CA TRP A 99 -5.78 -9.66 -6.70
C TRP A 99 -5.07 -9.58 -8.04
N LYS A 100 -4.88 -10.70 -8.73
CA LYS A 100 -4.30 -10.73 -10.08
C LYS A 100 -5.17 -9.97 -11.08
N ASP A 101 -6.48 -10.18 -11.05
CA ASP A 101 -7.42 -9.49 -11.94
C ASP A 101 -7.47 -7.98 -11.65
N GLU A 102 -7.42 -7.59 -10.38
CA GLU A 102 -7.41 -6.20 -9.94
C GLU A 102 -6.07 -5.50 -10.24
N MET A 103 -4.92 -6.15 -10.01
CA MET A 103 -3.58 -5.61 -10.33
C MET A 103 -3.32 -5.51 -11.84
N SER A 104 -3.81 -6.45 -12.64
CA SER A 104 -3.61 -6.46 -14.09
C SER A 104 -4.49 -5.42 -14.80
N ASN A 105 -5.71 -5.22 -14.30
CA ASN A 105 -6.64 -4.23 -14.83
C ASN A 105 -6.53 -2.85 -14.15
N TYR A 106 -5.64 -2.70 -13.16
CA TYR A 106 -5.61 -1.63 -12.14
C TYR A 106 -6.45 -0.42 -12.50
N ASN A 107 -7.64 -0.40 -11.88
CA ASN A 107 -8.60 0.69 -11.86
C ASN A 107 -8.05 1.80 -10.97
N SER A 108 -6.88 2.32 -11.33
CA SER A 108 -6.26 3.43 -10.59
C SER A 108 -7.23 4.61 -10.51
N PRO A 109 -7.26 5.38 -9.42
CA PRO A 109 -8.04 6.63 -9.30
C PRO A 109 -7.76 7.64 -10.44
N THR A 110 -6.69 7.40 -11.19
CA THR A 110 -6.16 8.16 -12.32
C THR A 110 -6.79 7.78 -13.66
N LYS A 111 -7.38 6.58 -13.79
CA LYS A 111 -8.25 6.18 -14.91
C LYS A 111 -9.64 6.81 -14.69
N LYS A 112 -9.67 8.11 -14.95
CA LYS A 112 -10.73 9.14 -14.93
C LYS A 112 -12.19 8.92 -14.48
N ASP A 113 -12.79 7.74 -14.40
CA ASP A 113 -14.26 7.63 -14.23
C ASP A 113 -14.76 6.66 -13.15
N ILE A 114 -13.88 6.12 -12.30
CA ILE A 114 -14.27 5.19 -11.24
C ILE A 114 -14.42 5.96 -9.91
N PRO A 115 -15.58 5.88 -9.23
CA PRO A 115 -15.76 6.44 -7.88
C PRO A 115 -14.72 5.86 -6.91
N GLU A 116 -14.20 6.71 -6.01
CA GLU A 116 -13.25 6.30 -4.97
C GLU A 116 -13.75 5.11 -4.14
N GLU A 117 -15.06 5.06 -3.87
CA GLU A 117 -15.66 3.91 -3.18
C GLU A 117 -15.53 2.59 -3.94
N GLU A 118 -15.61 2.60 -5.27
CA GLU A 118 -15.46 1.39 -6.08
C GLU A 118 -14.00 0.92 -6.10
N TYR A 119 -13.06 1.86 -6.09
CA TYR A 119 -11.64 1.57 -5.92
C TYR A 119 -11.37 0.94 -4.54
N LEU A 120 -11.85 1.56 -3.46
CA LEU A 120 -11.61 1.06 -2.11
C LEU A 120 -12.25 -0.32 -1.85
N LYS A 121 -13.33 -0.67 -2.57
CA LYS A 121 -14.02 -1.97 -2.44
C LYS A 121 -13.32 -3.13 -3.17
N GLN A 122 -12.20 -2.88 -3.85
CA GLN A 122 -11.40 -3.94 -4.45
C GLN A 122 -10.76 -4.79 -3.34
N GLU A 123 -10.72 -6.11 -3.53
CA GLU A 123 -10.22 -7.05 -2.52
C GLU A 123 -8.76 -6.73 -2.14
N ILE A 124 -7.98 -6.29 -3.12
CA ILE A 124 -6.59 -5.91 -2.96
C ILE A 124 -6.38 -4.68 -2.07
N GLU A 125 -7.29 -3.70 -2.16
CA GLU A 125 -7.26 -2.47 -1.38
C GLU A 125 -7.78 -2.72 0.04
N ILE A 126 -8.85 -3.52 0.18
CA ILE A 126 -9.38 -3.94 1.48
C ILE A 126 -8.29 -4.67 2.29
N ASP A 127 -7.61 -5.64 1.69
CA ASP A 127 -6.51 -6.36 2.34
C ASP A 127 -5.35 -5.43 2.73
N ALA A 128 -4.94 -4.51 1.85
CA ALA A 128 -3.89 -3.53 2.15
C ALA A 128 -4.25 -2.60 3.31
N ILE A 129 -5.50 -2.13 3.37
CA ILE A 129 -6.01 -1.28 4.46
C ILE A 129 -6.14 -2.07 5.77
N ALA A 130 -6.67 -3.29 5.72
CA ALA A 130 -6.80 -4.17 6.88
C ALA A 130 -5.42 -4.49 7.48
N PHE A 131 -4.45 -4.83 6.63
CA PHE A 131 -3.07 -5.06 7.04
C PHE A 131 -2.47 -3.81 7.70
N ALA A 132 -2.58 -2.64 7.06
CA ALA A 132 -2.05 -1.40 7.61
C ALA A 132 -2.68 -1.05 8.97
N HIS A 133 -4.00 -1.21 9.11
CA HIS A 133 -4.70 -1.01 10.39
C HIS A 133 -4.19 -1.96 11.47
N LYS A 134 -4.08 -3.25 11.15
CA LYS A 134 -3.59 -4.27 12.08
C LYS A 134 -2.17 -3.96 12.55
N MET A 135 -1.26 -3.63 11.63
CA MET A 135 0.13 -3.32 11.97
C MET A 135 0.27 -2.06 12.82
N MET A 136 -0.51 -1.03 12.54
CA MET A 136 -0.54 0.17 13.38
C MET A 136 -1.06 -0.11 14.79
N LEU A 137 -2.06 -0.98 14.91
CA LEU A 137 -2.59 -1.38 16.22
C LEU A 137 -1.58 -2.24 17.00
N GLU A 138 -0.98 -3.25 16.37
CA GLU A 138 -0.09 -4.21 17.03
C GLU A 138 1.28 -3.59 17.40
N HIS A 139 1.84 -2.75 16.54
CA HIS A 139 3.20 -2.20 16.74
C HIS A 139 3.22 -0.81 17.38
N PHE A 140 2.16 -0.03 17.24
CA PHE A 140 2.11 1.36 17.71
C PHE A 140 0.97 1.63 18.68
N GLY A 141 0.03 0.69 18.87
CA GLY A 141 -1.16 0.90 19.71
C GLY A 141 -2.13 1.94 19.14
N ILE A 142 -2.04 2.25 17.84
CA ILE A 142 -2.82 3.30 17.19
C ILE A 142 -3.90 2.67 16.32
N LYS A 143 -5.16 3.07 16.55
CA LYS A 143 -6.26 2.75 15.63
C LYS A 143 -6.27 3.76 14.49
N THR A 144 -6.06 3.28 13.27
CA THR A 144 -6.20 4.11 12.06
C THR A 144 -7.66 4.28 11.67
N VAL A 145 -7.96 5.28 10.85
CA VAL A 145 -9.28 5.46 10.25
C VAL A 145 -9.44 4.42 9.13
N ILE A 146 -10.54 3.68 9.19
CA ILE A 146 -10.98 2.78 8.11
C ILE A 146 -12.12 3.49 7.36
N PRO A 147 -12.07 3.58 6.02
CA PRO A 147 -13.15 4.18 5.24
C PRO A 147 -14.50 3.50 5.50
N ASP A 148 -15.56 4.29 5.69
CA ASP A 148 -16.89 3.76 6.05
C ASP A 148 -17.44 2.79 5.01
N CYS A 149 -17.12 3.00 3.73
CA CYS A 149 -17.56 2.16 2.62
C CYS A 149 -16.99 0.73 2.67
N ILE A 150 -15.92 0.48 3.43
CA ILE A 150 -15.29 -0.84 3.57
C ILE A 150 -15.26 -1.38 5.00
N LYS A 151 -15.75 -0.62 5.97
CA LYS A 151 -15.69 -0.98 7.40
C LYS A 151 -16.37 -2.31 7.75
N GLY A 152 -17.33 -2.77 6.93
CA GLY A 152 -17.98 -4.07 7.10
C GLY A 152 -17.18 -5.27 6.60
N PHE A 153 -16.03 -5.05 5.96
CA PHE A 153 -15.16 -6.09 5.40
C PHE A 153 -13.87 -6.29 6.21
N ILE A 154 -13.60 -5.45 7.22
CA ILE A 154 -12.38 -5.44 8.05
C ILE A 154 -12.69 -5.74 9.51
#